data_AF-R7Y4T3-F1
#
_entry.id   AF-R7Y4T3-F1
#
_cell.length_a   1.000
_cell.length_b   1.000
_cell.length_c   1.000
_cell.angle_alpha   90.00
_cell.angle_beta   90.00
_cell.angle_gamma   90.00
#
_symmetry.space_group_name_H-M   'P 1'
#
loop_
_entity.id
_entity.type
_entity.pdbx_description
1 polymer ?
#
loop_
_entity_poly.entity_id
_entity_poly.type
_entity_poly.pdbx_seq_one_letter_code
_entity_poly.pdbx_strand_id
1 'polypeptide(L)'
;MLAWFDMWVSSWVVCGLSASRRATPGTNTDRGTRRSPTEENYDGRADNGDLVTLAETTAIRVVDDLLGCHIARCRRRARGYWSAMTPQTPIEIVTTLLTEFARGDVPAALETIDDDIAYTNVSLPTIRGKRKVAGVLGGVARKGSVGFNYRMINVSSDDAGVVLTERVDELRLGRLHLQFWVCGRFEVREGRITVWRDYFDYFDMTKALVRGVAALAVPSVQRPLPAPAVPA
;
A
#
# COMPACT_ATOMS: atom_id res chain seq x y z
N MET A 1 2.96 -2.17 -21.26
CA MET A 1 3.18 -0.98 -22.12
C MET A 1 1.90 -0.20 -22.37
N LEU A 2 0.71 -0.78 -22.19
CA LEU A 2 -0.49 -0.28 -22.85
C LEU A 2 -1.75 -0.22 -21.96
N ALA A 3 -1.81 -0.80 -20.76
CA ALA A 3 -3.11 -0.94 -20.06
C ALA A 3 -3.90 0.37 -19.81
N TRP A 4 -3.25 1.54 -19.68
CA TRP A 4 -3.93 2.84 -19.50
C TRP A 4 -3.92 3.70 -20.76
N PHE A 5 -2.79 3.79 -21.46
CA PHE A 5 -2.70 4.55 -22.71
C PHE A 5 -3.49 3.88 -23.84
N ASP A 6 -3.45 2.56 -23.91
CA ASP A 6 -4.25 1.73 -24.82
C ASP A 6 -5.68 1.63 -24.33
N MET A 7 -6.00 1.60 -23.02
CA MET A 7 -7.39 1.79 -22.58
C MET A 7 -7.93 3.18 -22.95
N TRP A 8 -7.09 4.20 -22.99
CA TRP A 8 -7.48 5.57 -23.36
C TRP A 8 -7.68 5.72 -24.88
N VAL A 9 -6.69 5.33 -25.70
CA VAL A 9 -6.83 5.28 -27.17
C VAL A 9 -7.96 4.32 -27.56
N SER A 10 -8.01 3.15 -26.93
CA SER A 10 -9.06 2.16 -27.19
C SER A 10 -10.40 2.59 -26.62
N SER A 11 -10.55 3.33 -25.52
CA SER A 11 -11.89 3.79 -25.09
C SER A 11 -12.46 4.83 -26.04
N TRP A 12 -11.61 5.64 -26.69
CA TRP A 12 -12.03 6.48 -27.82
C TRP A 12 -12.51 5.64 -29.02
N VAL A 13 -11.86 4.51 -29.32
CA VAL A 13 -12.20 3.63 -30.46
C VAL A 13 -13.33 2.62 -30.14
N VAL A 14 -13.47 2.20 -28.88
CA VAL A 14 -14.32 1.09 -28.41
C VAL A 14 -15.62 1.58 -27.78
N CYS A 15 -15.72 2.79 -27.23
CA CYS A 15 -17.05 3.36 -26.90
C CYS A 15 -17.94 3.54 -28.14
N GLY A 16 -17.38 3.47 -29.35
CA GLY A 16 -18.14 3.39 -30.59
C GLY A 16 -18.66 1.99 -30.94
N LEU A 17 -18.16 0.91 -30.32
CA LEU A 17 -18.52 -0.46 -30.69
C LEU A 17 -18.59 -1.40 -29.49
N SER A 18 -19.81 -1.90 -29.28
CA SER A 18 -20.11 -3.22 -28.71
C SER A 18 -20.37 -3.28 -27.20
N ALA A 19 -21.64 -3.04 -26.91
CA ALA A 19 -22.39 -3.74 -25.88
C ALA A 19 -22.24 -5.29 -25.95
N SER A 20 -22.52 -5.92 -24.81
CA SER A 20 -22.82 -7.35 -24.59
C SER A 20 -21.63 -8.30 -24.29
N ARG A 21 -21.52 -8.79 -23.04
CA ARG A 21 -22.09 -10.07 -22.52
C ARG A 21 -21.64 -10.36 -21.08
N ARG A 22 -22.45 -11.19 -20.39
CA ARG A 22 -22.51 -11.50 -18.95
C ARG A 22 -21.62 -12.68 -18.49
N ALA A 23 -21.45 -12.76 -17.16
CA ALA A 23 -20.80 -13.77 -16.28
C ALA A 23 -21.52 -15.17 -16.26
N THR A 24 -21.11 -16.26 -15.59
CA THR A 24 -20.65 -16.57 -14.20
C THR A 24 -20.03 -18.04 -14.11
N PRO A 25 -20.08 -18.88 -13.01
CA PRO A 25 -19.06 -19.08 -11.93
C PRO A 25 -18.78 -20.57 -11.50
N GLY A 26 -18.04 -20.80 -10.38
CA GLY A 26 -18.08 -22.00 -9.50
C GLY A 26 -16.69 -22.55 -9.07
N THR A 27 -16.42 -23.26 -7.95
CA THR A 27 -17.08 -23.63 -6.67
C THR A 27 -16.02 -24.23 -5.70
N ASN A 28 -16.39 -24.39 -4.42
CA ASN A 28 -15.68 -24.71 -3.16
C ASN A 28 -15.34 -26.20 -2.89
N THR A 29 -14.51 -26.50 -1.86
CA THR A 29 -14.58 -27.57 -0.79
C THR A 29 -13.19 -28.06 -0.31
N ASP A 30 -13.01 -28.81 0.79
CA ASP A 30 -13.13 -28.58 2.25
C ASP A 30 -12.34 -29.72 2.97
N ARG A 31 -11.85 -29.45 4.19
CA ARG A 31 -11.60 -30.32 5.39
C ARG A 31 -10.69 -31.57 5.42
N GLY A 32 -9.92 -31.67 6.52
CA GLY A 32 -9.37 -32.93 7.08
C GLY A 32 -8.61 -32.77 8.42
N THR A 33 -9.09 -33.43 9.49
CA THR A 33 -8.70 -33.39 10.92
C THR A 33 -7.87 -34.62 11.40
N ARG A 34 -6.99 -34.53 12.44
CA ARG A 34 -7.00 -35.34 13.71
C ARG A 34 -5.80 -35.11 14.67
N ARG A 35 -5.97 -35.54 15.94
CA ARG A 35 -5.27 -35.21 17.20
C ARG A 35 -4.07 -36.10 17.61
N SER A 36 -3.36 -35.60 18.63
CA SER A 36 -2.24 -36.08 19.50
C SER A 36 -2.50 -37.35 20.36
N PRO A 37 -1.48 -37.92 21.06
CA PRO A 37 -1.35 -37.67 22.53
C PRO A 37 0.05 -37.86 23.23
N THR A 38 0.21 -37.19 24.42
CA THR A 38 0.89 -37.51 25.72
C THR A 38 2.33 -38.10 25.79
N GLU A 39 3.32 -37.58 26.54
CA GLU A 39 3.57 -37.26 27.98
C GLU A 39 4.41 -38.35 28.69
N GLU A 40 5.63 -38.06 29.18
CA GLU A 40 6.22 -38.67 30.39
C GLU A 40 7.55 -38.01 30.85
N ASN A 41 7.73 -37.96 32.18
CA ASN A 41 8.82 -37.34 32.97
C ASN A 41 9.95 -38.33 33.32
N TYR A 42 11.15 -37.83 33.63
CA TYR A 42 12.16 -38.58 34.40
C TYR A 42 12.93 -37.68 35.39
N ASP A 43 13.14 -38.22 36.59
CA ASP A 43 13.72 -37.64 37.82
C ASP A 43 15.24 -37.88 37.90
N GLY A 44 15.96 -37.02 38.63
CA GLY A 44 17.41 -37.15 38.86
C GLY A 44 18.02 -35.96 39.61
N ARG A 45 18.03 -36.02 40.94
CA ARG A 45 18.64 -35.03 41.86
C ARG A 45 20.11 -35.34 42.14
N ALA A 46 20.99 -34.34 42.06
CA ALA A 46 22.34 -34.37 42.64
C ALA A 46 22.70 -33.04 43.31
N ASP A 47 23.42 -33.17 44.42
CA ASP A 47 23.74 -32.23 45.49
C ASP A 47 24.89 -31.26 45.10
N ASN A 48 24.77 -29.96 45.40
CA ASN A 48 25.69 -28.93 44.87
C ASN A 48 25.96 -27.74 45.85
N GLY A 49 25.89 -27.96 47.16
CA GLY A 49 25.81 -26.89 48.18
C GLY A 49 26.89 -25.79 48.18
N ASP A 50 28.16 -26.06 47.82
CA ASP A 50 29.26 -25.12 48.08
C ASP A 50 29.87 -24.45 46.82
N LEU A 51 29.43 -24.85 45.63
CA LEU A 51 29.64 -24.06 44.39
C LEU A 51 28.50 -23.06 44.16
N VAL A 52 27.38 -23.25 44.85
CA VAL A 52 26.13 -22.53 44.65
C VAL A 52 26.28 -21.05 45.04
N THR A 53 27.00 -20.67 46.10
CA THR A 53 26.98 -19.25 46.54
C THR A 53 27.80 -18.29 45.67
N LEU A 54 28.93 -18.74 45.11
CA LEU A 54 29.77 -17.93 44.20
C LEU A 54 29.26 -17.98 42.75
N ALA A 55 28.72 -19.13 42.33
CA ALA A 55 28.00 -19.24 41.07
C ALA A 55 26.69 -18.47 41.12
N GLU A 56 25.96 -18.45 42.24
CA GLU A 56 24.74 -17.64 42.42
C GLU A 56 25.05 -16.16 42.39
N THR A 57 26.11 -15.67 43.04
CA THR A 57 26.39 -14.22 43.01
C THR A 57 26.79 -13.75 41.60
N THR A 58 27.51 -14.58 40.84
CA THR A 58 27.89 -14.28 39.45
C THR A 58 26.73 -14.53 38.49
N ALA A 59 25.96 -15.60 38.68
CA ALA A 59 24.78 -15.93 37.90
C ALA A 59 23.65 -14.93 38.15
N ILE A 60 23.44 -14.42 39.37
CA ILE A 60 22.47 -13.36 39.67
C ILE A 60 22.88 -12.08 38.94
N ARG A 61 24.16 -11.69 38.93
CA ARG A 61 24.62 -10.54 38.14
C ARG A 61 24.50 -10.75 36.63
N VAL A 62 24.84 -11.94 36.13
CA VAL A 62 24.70 -12.28 34.71
C VAL A 62 23.23 -12.42 34.31
N VAL A 63 22.37 -12.94 35.18
CA VAL A 63 20.93 -13.07 34.99
C VAL A 63 20.26 -11.70 35.10
N ASP A 64 20.68 -10.81 35.98
CA ASP A 64 20.20 -9.43 36.08
C ASP A 64 20.66 -8.58 34.89
N ASP A 65 21.89 -8.77 34.40
CA ASP A 65 22.37 -8.12 33.18
C ASP A 65 21.71 -8.70 31.92
N LEU A 66 21.47 -10.01 31.86
CA LEU A 66 20.76 -10.66 30.76
C LEU A 66 19.27 -10.35 30.79
N LEU A 67 18.61 -10.33 31.95
CA LEU A 67 17.24 -9.88 32.13
C LEU A 67 17.14 -8.38 31.87
N GLY A 68 18.09 -7.57 32.31
CA GLY A 68 18.15 -6.14 32.03
C GLY A 68 18.31 -5.86 30.55
N CYS A 69 19.20 -6.59 29.87
CA CYS A 69 19.44 -6.49 28.43
C CYS A 69 18.26 -7.08 27.63
N HIS A 70 17.62 -8.14 28.12
CA HIS A 70 16.42 -8.75 27.53
C HIS A 70 15.19 -7.87 27.75
N ILE A 71 15.00 -7.25 28.92
CA ILE A 71 13.92 -6.29 29.23
C ILE A 71 14.16 -4.98 28.47
N ALA A 72 15.39 -4.51 28.32
CA ALA A 72 15.71 -3.33 27.50
C ALA A 72 15.54 -3.60 26.00
N ARG A 73 15.84 -4.82 25.54
CA ARG A 73 15.60 -5.28 24.16
C ARG A 73 14.10 -5.54 23.92
N CYS A 74 13.38 -6.09 24.88
CA CYS A 74 11.92 -6.23 24.89
C CYS A 74 11.23 -4.88 25.02
N ARG A 75 11.77 -3.88 25.74
CA ARG A 75 11.24 -2.51 25.76
C ARG A 75 11.56 -1.72 24.50
N ARG A 76 12.69 -1.97 23.83
CA ARG A 76 12.99 -1.40 22.50
C ARG A 76 12.13 -2.04 21.41
N ARG A 77 11.96 -3.37 21.48
CA ARG A 77 11.06 -4.13 20.62
C ARG A 77 9.61 -3.71 20.87
N ALA A 78 9.14 -3.70 22.12
CA ALA A 78 7.80 -3.23 22.49
C ALA A 78 7.59 -1.74 22.21
N ARG A 79 8.59 -0.85 22.31
CA ARG A 79 8.45 0.52 21.78
C ARG A 79 8.29 0.55 20.26
N GLY A 80 8.99 -0.31 19.52
CA GLY A 80 8.77 -0.48 18.08
C GLY A 80 7.41 -1.09 17.73
N TYR A 81 6.87 -1.99 18.56
CA TYR A 81 5.55 -2.60 18.36
C TYR A 81 4.39 -1.71 18.85
N TRP A 82 4.53 -0.94 19.94
CA TRP A 82 3.48 -0.05 20.44
C TRP A 82 3.44 1.29 19.70
N SER A 83 4.55 1.71 19.10
CA SER A 83 4.52 2.86 18.17
C SER A 83 3.86 2.50 16.84
N ALA A 84 3.68 1.21 16.53
CA ALA A 84 2.97 0.71 15.35
C ALA A 84 1.48 0.40 15.61
N MET A 85 0.97 0.66 16.81
CA MET A 85 -0.41 0.36 17.20
C MET A 85 -1.17 1.59 17.68
N THR A 86 -0.78 2.77 17.20
CA THR A 86 -1.75 3.85 17.04
C THR A 86 -2.66 3.44 15.89
N PRO A 87 -4.00 3.40 16.06
CA PRO A 87 -4.90 3.16 14.95
C PRO A 87 -4.59 4.18 13.87
N GLN A 88 -4.09 3.74 12.70
CA GLN A 88 -3.85 4.66 11.60
C GLN A 88 -5.19 5.27 11.20
N THR A 89 -5.21 6.58 11.03
CA THR A 89 -6.42 7.25 10.55
C THR A 89 -6.70 6.83 9.09
N PRO A 90 -7.96 6.89 8.62
CA PRO A 90 -8.27 6.64 7.22
C PRO A 90 -7.43 7.49 6.25
N ILE A 91 -7.15 8.75 6.63
CA ILE A 91 -6.31 9.68 5.87
C ILE A 91 -4.87 9.17 5.77
N GLU A 92 -4.29 8.68 6.88
CA GLU A 92 -2.93 8.13 6.90
C GLU A 92 -2.82 6.88 6.02
N ILE A 93 -3.83 5.99 6.05
CA ILE A 93 -3.86 4.78 5.23
C ILE A 93 -3.88 5.13 3.74
N VAL A 94 -4.76 6.06 3.33
CA VAL A 94 -4.84 6.52 1.93
C VAL A 94 -3.59 7.28 1.50
N THR A 95 -3.02 8.10 2.38
CA THR A 95 -1.78 8.82 2.10
C THR A 95 -0.60 7.86 1.95
N THR A 96 -0.55 6.81 2.77
CA THR A 96 0.45 5.74 2.69
C THR A 96 0.34 5.00 1.35
N LEU A 97 -0.88 4.62 0.94
CA LEU A 97 -1.11 4.00 -0.38
C LEU A 97 -0.49 4.85 -1.51
N LEU A 98 -0.86 6.14 -1.57
CA LEU A 98 -0.43 7.04 -2.64
C LEU A 98 1.08 7.32 -2.57
N THR A 99 1.64 7.46 -1.37
CA THR A 99 3.07 7.71 -1.15
C THR A 99 3.92 6.53 -1.56
N GLU A 100 3.60 5.31 -1.11
CA GLU A 100 4.36 4.12 -1.47
C GLU A 100 4.22 3.81 -2.96
N PHE A 101 3.04 4.03 -3.54
CA PHE A 101 2.86 3.89 -4.98
C PHE A 101 3.71 4.89 -5.77
N ALA A 102 3.80 6.15 -5.31
CA ALA A 102 4.65 7.17 -5.94
C ALA A 102 6.15 6.91 -5.78
N ARG A 103 6.55 6.17 -4.73
CA ARG A 103 7.93 5.65 -4.58
C ARG A 103 8.22 4.44 -5.47
N GLY A 104 7.19 3.87 -6.08
CA GLY A 104 7.28 2.63 -6.86
C GLY A 104 7.32 1.37 -6.00
N ASP A 105 7.06 1.46 -4.69
CA ASP A 105 6.94 0.33 -3.79
C ASP A 105 5.51 -0.21 -3.82
N VAL A 106 5.19 -0.89 -4.92
CA VAL A 106 3.87 -1.52 -5.11
C VAL A 106 3.56 -2.56 -4.03
N PRO A 107 4.51 -3.42 -3.58
CA PRO A 107 4.27 -4.30 -2.45
C PRO A 107 3.80 -3.56 -1.20
N ALA A 108 4.50 -2.51 -0.77
CA ALA A 108 4.12 -1.73 0.41
C ALA A 108 2.77 -1.02 0.22
N ALA A 109 2.54 -0.44 -0.97
CA ALA A 109 1.27 0.17 -1.31
C ALA A 109 0.09 -0.82 -1.18
N LEU A 110 0.28 -2.05 -1.64
CA LEU A 110 -0.74 -3.11 -1.56
C LEU A 110 -1.04 -3.56 -0.14
N GLU A 111 -0.17 -3.36 0.85
CA GLU A 111 -0.47 -3.72 2.25
C GLU A 111 -1.65 -2.92 2.81
N THR A 112 -1.86 -1.70 2.32
CA THR A 112 -2.99 -0.83 2.70
C THR A 112 -4.32 -1.21 2.06
N ILE A 113 -4.30 -2.10 1.05
CA ILE A 113 -5.45 -2.46 0.22
C ILE A 113 -6.11 -3.74 0.73
N ASP A 114 -7.44 -3.73 0.77
CA ASP A 114 -8.26 -4.89 1.07
C ASP A 114 -8.22 -5.93 -0.07
N ASP A 115 -8.34 -7.21 0.28
CA ASP A 115 -8.27 -8.30 -0.70
C ASP A 115 -9.40 -8.24 -1.74
N ASP A 116 -10.56 -7.70 -1.37
CA ASP A 116 -11.76 -7.56 -2.21
C ASP A 116 -11.96 -6.14 -2.79
N ILE A 117 -10.92 -5.31 -2.79
CA ILE A 117 -10.97 -3.91 -3.25
C ILE A 117 -11.72 -3.72 -4.58
N ALA A 118 -12.59 -2.69 -4.62
CA ALA A 118 -13.17 -2.17 -5.84
C ALA A 118 -12.43 -0.88 -6.28
N TYR A 119 -11.60 -1.01 -7.32
CA TYR A 119 -10.86 0.11 -7.90
C TYR A 119 -11.52 0.60 -9.19
N THR A 120 -11.80 1.90 -9.29
CA THR A 120 -12.43 2.51 -10.46
C THR A 120 -11.78 3.84 -10.82
N ASN A 121 -11.27 3.93 -12.04
CA ASN A 121 -11.13 5.22 -12.71
C ASN A 121 -12.47 5.56 -13.34
N VAL A 122 -13.10 6.64 -12.90
CA VAL A 122 -14.44 6.99 -13.36
C VAL A 122 -14.39 7.24 -14.86
N SER A 123 -15.31 6.57 -15.59
CA SER A 123 -15.36 6.34 -17.05
C SER A 123 -14.77 5.02 -17.56
N LEU A 124 -14.07 4.25 -16.72
CA LEU A 124 -13.52 2.94 -17.05
C LEU A 124 -14.16 1.83 -16.20
N PRO A 125 -14.10 0.56 -16.63
CA PRO A 125 -14.63 -0.56 -15.86
C PRO A 125 -13.98 -0.69 -14.48
N THR A 126 -14.78 -0.97 -13.45
CA THR A 126 -14.29 -1.24 -12.10
C THR A 126 -13.50 -2.56 -12.06
N ILE A 127 -12.28 -2.49 -11.58
CA ILE A 127 -11.42 -3.63 -11.27
C ILE A 127 -11.74 -4.11 -9.86
N ARG A 128 -11.91 -5.41 -9.68
CA ARG A 128 -12.20 -6.03 -8.38
C ARG A 128 -11.12 -7.03 -7.97
N GLY A 129 -10.71 -6.94 -6.72
CA GLY A 129 -9.76 -7.84 -6.07
C GLY A 129 -8.32 -7.38 -6.17
N LYS A 130 -7.61 -7.49 -5.05
CA LYS A 130 -6.24 -7.00 -4.84
C LYS A 130 -5.24 -7.53 -5.86
N ARG A 131 -5.34 -8.80 -6.26
CA ARG A 131 -4.47 -9.39 -7.28
C ARG A 131 -4.54 -8.66 -8.63
N LYS A 132 -5.73 -8.24 -9.05
CA LYS A 132 -5.90 -7.52 -10.33
C LYS A 132 -5.39 -6.08 -10.20
N VAL A 133 -5.69 -5.42 -9.08
CA VAL A 133 -5.18 -4.09 -8.76
C VAL A 133 -3.65 -4.09 -8.72
N ALA A 134 -3.04 -5.09 -8.08
CA ALA A 134 -1.59 -5.30 -8.04
C ALA A 134 -0.97 -5.39 -9.44
N GLY A 135 -1.63 -6.10 -10.37
CA GLY A 135 -1.19 -6.17 -11.76
C GLY A 135 -1.19 -4.80 -12.46
N VAL A 136 -2.21 -3.98 -12.19
CA VAL A 136 -2.31 -2.61 -12.74
C VAL A 136 -1.25 -1.69 -12.14
N LEU A 137 -1.16 -1.62 -10.81
CA LEU A 137 -0.16 -0.78 -10.12
C LEU A 137 1.26 -1.22 -10.46
N GLY A 138 1.53 -2.53 -10.48
CA GLY A 138 2.81 -3.10 -10.88
C GLY A 138 3.17 -2.80 -12.33
N GLY A 139 2.17 -2.77 -13.23
CA GLY A 139 2.37 -2.37 -14.62
C GLY A 139 2.78 -0.91 -14.77
N VAL A 140 2.25 -0.02 -13.91
CA VAL A 140 2.61 1.41 -13.88
C VAL A 140 3.98 1.60 -13.24
N ALA A 141 4.23 1.03 -12.07
CA ALA A 141 5.50 1.19 -11.35
C ALA A 141 6.66 0.39 -11.96
N ARG A 142 6.41 -0.38 -13.04
CA ARG A 142 7.46 -1.17 -13.70
C ARG A 142 8.57 -0.23 -14.19
N LYS A 143 9.74 -0.41 -13.55
CA LYS A 143 10.96 0.38 -13.81
C LYS A 143 11.17 0.63 -15.31
N GLY A 144 11.30 1.91 -15.66
CA GLY A 144 11.66 2.37 -17.01
C GLY A 144 10.49 2.57 -17.99
N SER A 145 9.25 2.22 -17.62
CA SER A 145 8.09 2.43 -18.51
C SER A 145 7.26 3.65 -18.12
N VAL A 146 6.73 3.67 -16.89
CA VAL A 146 5.89 4.75 -16.36
C VAL A 146 6.34 5.05 -14.92
N GLY A 147 6.26 6.31 -14.51
CA GLY A 147 6.38 6.70 -13.11
C GLY A 147 5.09 7.37 -12.66
N PHE A 148 4.70 7.16 -11.41
CA PHE A 148 3.59 7.87 -10.77
C PHE A 148 4.16 8.80 -9.71
N ASN A 149 3.60 9.99 -9.59
CA ASN A 149 3.82 10.90 -8.49
C ASN A 149 2.53 11.70 -8.25
N TYR A 150 2.39 12.33 -7.09
CA TYR A 150 1.24 13.17 -6.81
C TYR A 150 1.61 14.32 -5.86
N ARG A 151 0.76 15.34 -5.86
CA ARG A 151 0.78 16.41 -4.86
C ARG A 151 -0.61 16.54 -4.28
N MET A 152 -0.74 16.26 -2.99
CA MET A 152 -1.99 16.48 -2.25
C MET A 152 -2.25 17.98 -2.15
N ILE A 153 -3.47 18.40 -2.50
CA ILE A 153 -3.96 19.76 -2.29
C ILE A 153 -4.81 19.79 -1.02
N ASN A 154 -5.85 18.96 -0.96
CA ASN A 154 -6.74 18.83 0.17
C ASN A 154 -7.04 17.36 0.46
N VAL A 155 -7.26 17.04 1.73
CA VAL A 155 -7.71 15.72 2.18
C VAL A 155 -8.66 15.87 3.36
N SER A 156 -9.73 15.11 3.36
CA SER A 156 -10.68 15.04 4.48
C SER A 156 -11.23 13.63 4.63
N SER A 157 -11.67 13.30 5.83
CA SER A 157 -12.37 12.04 6.10
C SER A 157 -13.58 12.26 6.99
N ASP A 158 -14.54 11.35 6.90
CA ASP A 158 -15.65 11.25 7.86
C ASP A 158 -15.42 10.12 8.87
N ASP A 159 -16.30 10.04 9.87
CA ASP A 159 -16.26 9.00 10.91
C ASP A 159 -16.59 7.60 10.39
N ALA A 160 -17.16 7.50 9.17
CA ALA A 160 -17.48 6.24 8.52
C ALA A 160 -16.29 5.64 7.76
N GLY A 161 -15.14 6.34 7.74
CA GLY A 161 -13.92 5.88 7.06
C GLY A 161 -13.87 6.23 5.57
N VAL A 162 -14.76 7.12 5.11
CA VAL A 162 -14.66 7.67 3.75
C VAL A 162 -13.59 8.75 3.74
N VAL A 163 -12.70 8.71 2.76
CA VAL A 163 -11.67 9.75 2.55
C VAL A 163 -11.85 10.38 1.18
N LEU A 164 -11.87 11.70 1.13
CA LEU A 164 -11.86 12.48 -0.09
C LEU A 164 -10.49 13.14 -0.26
N THR A 165 -9.93 13.04 -1.46
CA THR A 165 -8.67 13.69 -1.82
C THR A 165 -8.86 14.60 -3.01
N GLU A 166 -8.25 15.77 -2.96
CA GLU A 166 -8.04 16.66 -4.10
C GLU A 166 -6.53 16.74 -4.33
N ARG A 167 -6.08 16.41 -5.53
CA ARG A 167 -4.65 16.27 -5.82
C ARG A 167 -4.33 16.56 -7.28
N VAL A 168 -3.05 16.83 -7.52
CA VAL A 168 -2.47 16.82 -8.87
C VAL A 168 -1.67 15.55 -9.00
N ASP A 169 -2.05 14.68 -9.93
CA ASP A 169 -1.29 13.47 -10.24
C ASP A 169 -0.33 13.76 -11.40
N GLU A 170 0.85 13.15 -11.35
CA GLU A 170 1.87 13.22 -12.38
C GLU A 170 2.21 11.83 -12.90
N LEU A 171 1.97 11.60 -14.20
CA LEU A 171 2.45 10.43 -14.90
C LEU A 171 3.72 10.77 -15.69
N ARG A 172 4.78 9.98 -15.47
CA ARG A 172 6.10 10.16 -16.09
C ARG A 172 6.33 9.09 -17.15
N LEU A 173 6.60 9.50 -18.37
CA LEU A 173 6.94 8.64 -19.51
C LEU A 173 8.31 9.08 -20.05
N GLY A 174 9.38 8.56 -19.45
CA GLY A 174 10.73 9.05 -19.73
C GLY A 174 10.88 10.54 -19.39
N ARG A 175 11.10 11.38 -20.40
CA ARG A 175 11.20 12.85 -20.26
C ARG A 175 9.84 13.57 -20.32
N LEU A 176 8.78 12.88 -20.70
CA LEU A 176 7.43 13.44 -20.78
C LEU A 176 6.75 13.33 -19.42
N HIS A 177 6.21 14.46 -18.94
CA HIS A 177 5.46 14.53 -17.68
C HIS A 177 4.04 14.99 -17.99
N LEU A 178 3.04 14.26 -17.50
CA LEU A 178 1.63 14.60 -17.64
C LEU A 178 1.10 14.95 -16.25
N GLN A 179 0.74 16.21 -16.03
CA GLN A 179 0.17 16.68 -14.76
C GLN A 179 -1.29 17.10 -14.95
N PHE A 180 -2.20 16.45 -14.23
CA PHE A 180 -3.63 16.71 -14.30
C PHE A 180 -4.27 16.62 -12.92
N TRP A 181 -5.42 17.26 -12.76
CA TRP A 181 -6.14 17.20 -11.48
C TRP A 181 -6.87 15.87 -11.33
N VAL A 182 -6.93 15.38 -10.09
CA VAL A 182 -7.69 14.19 -9.73
C VAL A 182 -8.40 14.42 -8.39
N CYS A 183 -9.65 14.02 -8.31
CA CYS A 183 -10.38 13.91 -7.06
C CYS A 183 -10.59 12.43 -6.73
N GLY A 184 -10.08 11.97 -5.60
CA GLY A 184 -10.24 10.58 -5.15
C GLY A 184 -11.31 10.45 -4.08
N ARG A 185 -12.08 9.36 -4.13
CA ARG A 185 -12.90 8.87 -3.02
C ARG A 185 -12.42 7.48 -2.63
N PHE A 186 -12.12 7.32 -1.36
CA PHE A 186 -11.70 6.06 -0.77
C PHE A 186 -12.67 5.65 0.34
N GLU A 187 -12.85 4.35 0.53
CA GLU A 187 -13.53 3.80 1.70
C GLU A 187 -12.58 2.86 2.43
N VAL A 188 -12.29 3.20 3.69
CA VAL A 188 -11.42 2.45 4.57
C VAL A 188 -12.27 1.69 5.58
N ARG A 189 -12.09 0.39 5.67
CA ARG A 189 -12.75 -0.49 6.64
C ARG A 189 -11.70 -1.38 7.27
N GLU A 190 -11.75 -1.53 8.59
CA GLU A 190 -10.81 -2.39 9.34
C GLU A 190 -9.32 -2.10 9.02
N GLY A 191 -8.99 -0.82 8.80
CA GLY A 191 -7.64 -0.40 8.46
C GLY A 191 -7.19 -0.69 7.02
N ARG A 192 -8.10 -1.12 6.13
CA ARG A 192 -7.80 -1.41 4.72
C ARG A 192 -8.72 -0.67 3.76
N ILE A 193 -8.19 -0.32 2.59
CA ILE A 193 -8.92 0.36 1.53
C ILE A 193 -9.76 -0.65 0.75
N THR A 194 -11.08 -0.54 0.87
CA THR A 194 -12.07 -1.41 0.21
C THR A 194 -12.62 -0.81 -1.08
N VAL A 195 -12.65 0.52 -1.19
CA VAL A 195 -13.03 1.23 -2.42
C VAL A 195 -11.97 2.27 -2.71
N TRP A 196 -11.55 2.33 -3.96
CA TRP A 196 -10.74 3.43 -4.50
C TRP A 196 -11.37 3.88 -5.80
N ARG A 197 -11.86 5.12 -5.82
CA ARG A 197 -12.52 5.70 -6.99
C ARG A 197 -11.92 7.06 -7.33
N ASP A 198 -11.31 7.17 -8.49
CA ASP A 198 -10.70 8.40 -8.98
C ASP A 198 -11.52 9.06 -10.07
N TYR A 199 -11.76 10.36 -9.90
CA TYR A 199 -12.41 11.24 -10.86
C TYR A 199 -11.37 12.15 -11.48
N PHE A 200 -11.30 12.16 -12.80
CA PHE A 200 -10.48 13.08 -13.59
C PHE A 200 -11.21 13.43 -14.88
N ASP A 201 -10.72 14.44 -15.58
CA ASP A 201 -11.26 14.89 -16.86
C ASP A 201 -10.29 14.57 -18.01
N TYR A 202 -10.82 13.96 -19.07
CA TYR A 202 -10.08 13.66 -20.29
C TYR A 202 -9.60 14.91 -21.01
N PHE A 203 -10.36 16.01 -20.95
CA PHE A 203 -9.93 17.27 -21.53
C PHE A 203 -8.74 17.84 -20.75
N ASP A 204 -8.76 17.78 -19.41
CA ASP A 204 -7.60 18.15 -18.60
C ASP A 204 -6.36 17.28 -18.87
N MET A 205 -6.54 15.96 -18.97
CA MET A 205 -5.45 15.06 -19.34
C MET A 205 -4.89 15.34 -20.75
N THR A 206 -5.74 15.77 -21.68
CA THR A 206 -5.31 16.19 -23.03
C THR A 206 -4.49 17.48 -22.98
N LYS A 207 -4.93 18.48 -22.19
CA LYS A 207 -4.13 19.70 -21.95
C LYS A 207 -2.78 19.35 -21.31
N ALA A 208 -2.76 18.41 -20.36
CA ALA A 208 -1.55 17.93 -19.71
C ALA A 208 -0.58 17.28 -20.73
N LEU A 209 -1.09 16.53 -21.70
CA LEU A 209 -0.30 15.98 -22.80
C LEU A 209 0.30 17.07 -23.68
N VAL A 210 -0.51 18.03 -24.13
CA VAL A 210 -0.02 19.16 -24.94
C VAL A 210 1.05 19.94 -24.18
N ARG A 211 0.82 20.23 -22.89
CA ARG A 211 1.78 20.94 -22.04
C ARG A 211 3.07 20.14 -21.82
N GLY A 212 2.96 18.84 -21.57
CA GLY A 212 4.09 17.94 -21.39
C GLY A 212 4.95 17.83 -22.65
N VAL A 213 4.33 17.74 -23.84
CA VAL A 213 5.04 17.73 -25.12
C VAL A 213 5.72 19.07 -25.37
N ALA A 214 5.04 20.19 -25.12
CA ALA A 214 5.67 21.52 -25.23
C ALA A 214 6.87 21.67 -24.28
N ALA A 215 6.79 21.09 -23.08
CA ALA A 215 7.88 21.11 -22.10
C ALA A 215 9.12 20.31 -22.54
N LEU A 216 8.99 19.38 -23.49
CA LEU A 216 10.16 18.70 -24.09
C LEU A 216 11.07 19.66 -24.86
N ALA A 217 10.47 20.70 -25.47
CA ALA A 217 11.18 21.76 -26.18
C ALA A 217 11.51 22.95 -25.27
N VAL A 218 10.58 23.31 -24.37
CA VAL A 218 10.71 24.46 -23.46
C VAL A 218 10.46 24.03 -22.02
N PRO A 219 11.50 23.57 -21.28
CA PRO A 219 11.33 22.99 -19.94
C PRO A 219 10.69 23.89 -18.89
N SER A 220 10.70 25.22 -19.08
CA SER A 220 10.04 26.17 -18.17
C SER A 220 8.51 26.09 -18.23
N VAL A 221 7.93 25.54 -19.30
CA VAL A 221 6.48 25.38 -19.46
C VAL A 221 5.92 24.43 -18.40
N GLN A 222 6.65 23.40 -18.00
CA GLN A 222 6.20 22.49 -16.96
C GLN A 222 7.39 21.94 -16.17
N ARG A 223 7.33 22.11 -14.85
CA ARG A 223 8.31 21.53 -13.94
C ARG A 223 7.75 20.25 -13.34
N PRO A 224 8.53 19.17 -13.24
CA PRO A 224 8.11 17.95 -12.55
C PRO A 224 7.68 18.24 -11.11
N LEU A 225 6.71 17.47 -10.61
CA LEU A 225 6.36 17.53 -9.19
C LEU A 225 7.56 17.13 -8.32
N PRO A 226 7.76 17.77 -7.14
CA PRO A 226 8.73 17.32 -6.15
C PRO A 226 8.51 15.84 -5.79
N ALA A 227 9.56 15.17 -5.32
CA ALA A 227 9.41 13.82 -4.81
C ALA A 227 8.36 13.77 -3.68
N PRO A 228 7.61 12.65 -3.51
CA PRO A 228 6.65 12.50 -2.44
C PRO A 228 7.27 12.83 -1.08
N ALA A 229 6.59 13.66 -0.29
CA ALA A 229 7.04 13.97 1.07
C ALA A 229 7.10 12.69 1.91
N VAL A 230 8.15 12.52 2.69
CA VAL A 230 8.23 11.45 3.69
C VAL A 230 7.52 11.97 4.94
N PRO A 231 6.44 11.34 5.44
CA PRO A 231 5.96 11.66 6.76
C PRO A 231 7.08 11.36 7.76
N ALA A 232 7.44 12.37 8.57
CA ALA A 232 8.50 12.30 9.56
C ALA A 232 8.17 11.32 10.70
#